data_AF-A0A939FHZ6-F1
#
_entry.id   AF-A0A939FHZ6-F1
#
_cell.length_a   1.000
_cell.length_b   1.000
_cell.length_c   1.000
_cell.angle_alpha   90.00
_cell.angle_beta   90.00
_cell.angle_gamma   90.00
#
_symmetry.space_group_name_H-M   'P 1'
#
loop_
_entity.id
_entity.type
_entity.pdbx_description
1 polymer ?
#
loop_
_entity_poly.entity_id
_entity_poly.type
_entity_poly.pdbx_seq_one_letter_code
_entity_poly.pdbx_strand_id
1 'polypeptide(L)'
;LRALGREIPPAERLVTLESDRELYLDEPGPKPGPVTYAFEARQSNGEARAENAAGEGTITEMFATALRYNATRVIVGEVRSTEVLPMLQAMSAGGAGSMCTLHVRQPHDISRQLVQLCTEAGMQNEAAHHLIASSSDGVVYLT
;
A
#
# COMPACT_ATOMS: atom_id res chain seq x y z
N LEU A 1 0.68 -1.64 -12.15
CA LEU A 1 0.86 -2.45 -10.92
C LEU A 1 0.45 -3.93 -11.10
N ARG A 2 -0.81 -4.23 -11.49
CA ARG A 2 -1.31 -5.61 -11.68
C ARG A 2 -0.38 -6.53 -12.49
N ALA A 3 0.18 -6.04 -13.60
CA ALA A 3 1.11 -6.82 -14.43
C ALA A 3 2.35 -7.28 -13.65
N LEU A 4 2.97 -6.38 -12.87
CA LEU A 4 4.12 -6.71 -12.01
C LEU A 4 3.71 -7.67 -10.89
N GLY A 5 2.55 -7.47 -10.28
CA GLY A 5 2.04 -8.37 -9.24
C GLY A 5 1.84 -9.81 -9.73
N ARG A 6 1.49 -9.99 -11.01
CA ARG A 6 1.37 -11.33 -11.63
C ARG A 6 2.71 -12.01 -11.91
N GLU A 7 3.83 -11.30 -11.84
CA GLU A 7 5.16 -11.90 -11.94
C GLU A 7 5.66 -12.47 -10.59
N ILE A 8 4.94 -12.24 -9.50
CA ILE A 8 5.29 -12.80 -8.18
C ILE A 8 5.05 -14.33 -8.20
N PRO A 9 6.00 -15.14 -7.67
CA PRO A 9 5.88 -16.59 -7.66
C PRO A 9 4.60 -17.10 -6.94
N PRO A 10 3.98 -18.19 -7.43
CA PRO A 10 2.73 -18.72 -6.84
C PRO A 10 2.83 -19.20 -5.39
N ALA A 11 4.04 -19.54 -4.94
CA ALA A 11 4.29 -19.99 -3.57
C ALA A 11 4.32 -18.85 -2.54
N GLU A 12 4.40 -17.61 -3.00
CA GLU A 12 4.44 -16.44 -2.13
C GLU A 12 3.05 -16.00 -1.68
N ARG A 13 3.01 -15.37 -0.49
CA ARG A 13 1.78 -14.87 0.12
C ARG A 13 1.81 -13.35 0.07
N LEU A 14 0.82 -12.73 -0.53
CA LEU A 14 0.74 -11.28 -0.58
C LEU A 14 -0.56 -10.76 0.00
N VAL A 15 -0.52 -9.52 0.46
CA VAL A 15 -1.71 -8.73 0.80
C VAL A 15 -1.82 -7.57 -0.18
N THR A 16 -3.03 -7.34 -0.70
CA THR A 16 -3.35 -6.06 -1.36
C THR A 16 -4.19 -5.20 -0.43
N LEU A 17 -3.87 -3.90 -0.38
CA LEU A 17 -4.62 -2.89 0.35
C LEU A 17 -5.06 -1.82 -0.66
N GLU A 18 -6.36 -1.72 -0.92
CA GLU A 18 -6.88 -0.91 -2.02
C GLU A 18 -8.04 -0.03 -1.54
N SER A 19 -8.17 1.19 -2.08
CA SER A 19 -9.36 2.01 -1.82
C SER A 19 -10.59 1.45 -2.56
N ASP A 20 -10.38 1.12 -3.82
CA ASP A 20 -11.32 0.43 -4.70
C ASP A 20 -10.60 -0.82 -5.21
N ARG A 21 -11.27 -1.98 -5.21
CA ARG A 21 -10.64 -3.24 -5.64
C ARG A 21 -10.37 -3.21 -7.14
N GLU A 22 -9.10 -3.08 -7.51
CA GLU A 22 -8.63 -2.96 -8.90
C GLU A 22 -7.47 -3.91 -9.24
N LEU A 23 -6.78 -4.54 -8.29
CA LEU A 23 -5.62 -5.38 -8.59
C LEU A 23 -6.03 -6.80 -8.98
N TYR A 24 -7.08 -7.36 -8.39
CA TYR A 24 -7.60 -8.71 -8.69
C TYR A 24 -6.50 -9.79 -8.76
N LEU A 25 -5.52 -9.73 -7.86
CA LEU A 25 -4.41 -10.69 -7.79
C LEU A 25 -4.81 -12.00 -7.08
N ASP A 26 -5.99 -12.02 -6.45
CA ASP A 26 -6.67 -13.19 -5.89
C ASP A 26 -7.54 -13.94 -6.91
N GLU A 27 -7.80 -13.34 -8.07
CA GLU A 27 -8.60 -13.95 -9.13
C GLU A 27 -7.74 -14.74 -10.15
N PRO A 28 -8.31 -15.74 -10.84
CA PRO A 28 -7.61 -16.48 -11.89
C PRO A 28 -7.01 -15.55 -12.96
N GLY A 29 -5.71 -15.67 -13.17
CA GLY A 29 -4.98 -14.97 -14.22
C GLY A 29 -4.60 -15.86 -15.40
N PRO A 30 -3.87 -15.31 -16.39
CA PRO A 30 -3.31 -16.06 -17.51
C PRO A 30 -2.30 -17.14 -17.09
N LYS A 31 -1.70 -16.99 -15.91
CA LYS A 31 -0.80 -17.95 -15.28
C LYS A 31 -1.10 -18.02 -13.77
N PRO A 32 -0.70 -19.09 -13.08
CA PRO A 32 -0.79 -19.16 -11.62
C PRO A 32 -0.10 -17.94 -11.00
N GLY A 33 -0.81 -17.27 -10.09
CA GLY A 33 -0.32 -16.13 -9.32
C GLY A 33 -0.07 -16.50 -7.85
N PRO A 34 0.44 -15.55 -7.06
CA PRO A 34 0.66 -15.71 -5.62
C PRO A 34 -0.64 -15.95 -4.84
N VAL A 35 -0.51 -16.47 -3.62
CA VAL A 35 -1.63 -16.55 -2.67
C VAL A 35 -1.94 -15.15 -2.16
N THR A 36 -3.02 -14.56 -2.66
CA THR A 36 -3.39 -13.17 -2.39
C THR A 36 -4.51 -13.08 -1.35
N TYR A 37 -4.31 -12.24 -0.34
CA TYR A 37 -5.35 -11.77 0.57
C TYR A 37 -5.70 -10.33 0.21
N ALA A 38 -6.85 -10.13 -0.44
CA ALA A 38 -7.29 -8.82 -0.90
C ALA A 38 -8.08 -8.08 0.18
N PHE A 39 -7.67 -6.85 0.49
CA PHE A 39 -8.38 -5.93 1.37
C PHE A 39 -8.79 -4.69 0.60
N GLU A 40 -10.05 -4.29 0.79
CA GLU A 40 -10.66 -3.13 0.15
C GLU A 40 -11.23 -2.22 1.23
N ALA A 41 -10.84 -0.94 1.19
CA ALA A 41 -11.33 0.09 2.08
C ALA A 41 -12.85 0.23 1.96
N ARG A 42 -13.51 0.59 3.05
CA ARG A 42 -14.96 0.75 3.08
C ARG A 42 -15.30 2.09 3.71
N GLN A 43 -16.20 2.82 3.05
CA GLN A 43 -16.80 4.01 3.64
C GLN A 43 -17.79 3.61 4.74
N SER A 44 -18.04 4.53 5.67
CA SER A 44 -19.04 4.33 6.72
C SER A 44 -20.43 4.05 6.13
N ASN A 45 -21.20 3.23 6.85
CA ASN A 45 -22.61 2.98 6.56
C ASN A 45 -23.54 4.13 7.02
N GLY A 46 -22.98 5.22 7.58
CA GLY A 46 -23.74 6.38 8.06
C GLY A 46 -24.24 6.26 9.50
N GLU A 47 -24.03 5.14 10.18
CA GLU A 47 -24.30 5.01 11.62
C GLU A 47 -23.13 5.57 12.43
N ALA A 48 -23.41 6.44 13.41
CA ALA A 48 -22.38 7.00 14.27
C ALA A 48 -22.07 6.06 15.45
N ARG A 49 -20.79 5.72 15.66
CA ARG A 49 -20.29 5.21 16.96
C ARG A 49 -19.54 6.31 17.69
N ALA A 50 -19.33 6.12 19.00
CA ALA A 50 -18.72 7.11 19.88
C ALA A 50 -17.28 7.50 19.49
N GLU A 51 -16.58 6.64 18.73
CA GLU A 51 -15.14 6.76 18.47
C GLU A 51 -14.79 6.68 16.96
N ASN A 52 -15.70 6.18 16.13
CA ASN A 52 -15.54 6.06 14.68
C ASN A 52 -16.90 6.02 13.96
N ALA A 53 -16.90 6.27 12.65
CA ALA A 53 -18.08 6.06 11.83
C ALA A 53 -18.27 4.54 11.65
N ALA A 54 -19.46 4.01 11.95
CA ALA A 54 -19.66 2.57 11.90
C ALA A 54 -19.53 2.05 10.46
N GLY A 55 -18.99 0.83 10.32
CA GLY A 55 -18.79 0.19 9.03
C GLY A 55 -17.64 0.77 8.18
N GLU A 56 -16.97 1.84 8.65
CA GLU A 56 -15.76 2.36 8.01
C GLU A 56 -14.60 1.39 8.24
N GLY A 57 -13.78 1.22 7.20
CA GLY A 57 -12.54 0.47 7.27
C GLY A 57 -11.51 1.15 6.39
N THR A 58 -10.49 1.72 7.03
CA THR A 58 -9.41 2.44 6.33
C THR A 58 -8.26 1.52 5.96
N ILE A 59 -7.46 1.90 4.96
CA ILE A 59 -6.22 1.18 4.61
C ILE A 59 -5.29 1.05 5.82
N THR A 60 -5.21 2.08 6.67
CA THR A 60 -4.39 2.08 7.87
C THR A 60 -4.83 1.01 8.88
N GLU A 61 -6.13 0.86 9.13
CA GLU A 61 -6.66 -0.19 10.00
C GLU A 61 -6.48 -1.59 9.39
N MET A 62 -6.68 -1.70 8.08
CA MET A 62 -6.47 -2.95 7.34
C MET A 62 -5.00 -3.38 7.35
N PHE A 63 -4.05 -2.45 7.29
CA PHE A 63 -2.63 -2.74 7.37
C PHE A 63 -2.26 -3.48 8.66
N ALA A 64 -2.76 -3.02 9.82
CA ALA A 64 -2.50 -3.69 11.09
C ALA A 64 -3.03 -5.14 11.11
N THR A 65 -4.15 -5.38 10.42
CA THR A 65 -4.75 -6.70 10.27
C THR A 65 -3.97 -7.55 9.26
N ALA A 66 -3.53 -6.97 8.14
CA ALA A 66 -2.74 -7.60 7.10
C ALA A 66 -1.43 -8.20 7.62
N LEU A 67 -0.78 -7.56 8.58
CA LEU A 67 0.44 -8.07 9.21
C LEU A 67 0.25 -9.44 9.90
N ARG A 68 -0.99 -9.83 10.21
CA ARG A 68 -1.31 -11.14 10.81
C ARG A 68 -1.42 -12.28 9.80
N TYR A 69 -1.39 -11.98 8.50
CA TYR A 69 -1.58 -12.98 7.44
C TYR A 69 -0.29 -13.71 7.04
N ASN A 70 0.83 -13.41 7.71
CA ASN A 70 2.16 -13.95 7.36
C ASN A 70 2.43 -13.76 5.85
N ALA A 71 2.14 -12.57 5.35
CA ALA A 71 2.39 -12.19 3.97
C ALA A 71 3.87 -11.85 3.80
N THR A 72 4.48 -12.32 2.72
CA THR A 72 5.84 -11.95 2.34
C THR A 72 5.88 -10.59 1.65
N ARG A 73 4.73 -10.08 1.18
CA ARG A 73 4.61 -8.83 0.41
C ARG A 73 3.33 -8.08 0.75
N VAL A 74 3.42 -6.75 0.78
CA VAL A 74 2.25 -5.87 0.87
C VAL A 74 2.24 -4.97 -0.35
N ILE A 75 1.11 -4.94 -1.04
CA ILE A 75 0.89 -4.06 -2.19
C ILE A 75 -0.20 -3.07 -1.82
N VAL A 76 0.11 -1.78 -1.88
CA VAL A 76 -0.88 -0.71 -1.68
C VAL A 76 -1.30 -0.22 -3.05
N GLY A 77 -2.60 -0.29 -3.38
CA GLY A 77 -3.11 0.07 -4.70
C GLY A 77 -2.69 1.48 -5.13
N GLU A 78 -2.94 2.45 -4.25
CA GLU A 78 -2.58 3.85 -4.43
C GLU A 78 -2.34 4.51 -3.07
N VAL A 79 -1.42 5.46 -3.01
CA VAL A 79 -1.20 6.32 -1.85
C VAL A 79 -1.59 7.75 -2.16
N ARG A 80 -2.54 8.27 -1.37
CA ARG A 80 -3.12 9.61 -1.43
C ARG A 80 -2.93 10.40 -0.13
N SER A 81 -2.88 9.73 1.02
CA SER A 81 -2.85 10.40 2.33
C SER A 81 -2.01 9.67 3.38
N THR A 82 -2.58 9.43 4.57
CA THR A 82 -1.92 8.86 5.75
C THR A 82 -1.48 7.41 5.58
N GLU A 83 -2.01 6.71 4.57
CA GLU A 83 -1.60 5.35 4.18
C GLU A 83 -0.15 5.28 3.65
N VAL A 84 0.50 6.42 3.44
CA VAL A 84 1.94 6.48 3.11
C VAL A 84 2.81 5.82 4.19
N LEU A 85 2.46 5.97 5.47
CA LEU A 85 3.24 5.42 6.58
C LEU A 85 3.17 3.89 6.64
N PRO A 86 1.98 3.26 6.69
CA PRO A 86 1.90 1.80 6.65
C PRO A 86 2.52 1.24 5.37
N MET A 87 2.38 1.92 4.22
CA MET A 87 3.06 1.53 2.99
C MET A 87 4.59 1.50 3.14
N LEU A 88 5.20 2.61 3.54
CA LEU A 88 6.67 2.69 3.67
C LEU A 88 7.19 1.75 4.77
N GLN A 89 6.43 1.57 5.86
CA GLN A 89 6.75 0.59 6.90
C GLN A 89 6.74 -0.84 6.36
N ALA A 90 5.75 -1.20 5.53
CA ALA A 90 5.69 -2.52 4.90
C ALA A 90 6.91 -2.78 4.00
N MET A 91 7.27 -1.77 3.21
CA MET A 91 8.40 -1.81 2.30
C MET A 91 9.73 -1.90 3.05
N SER A 92 9.89 -1.15 4.16
CA SER A 92 11.12 -1.16 4.95
C SER A 92 11.27 -2.38 5.87
N ALA A 93 10.18 -3.05 6.27
CA ALA A 93 10.20 -4.16 7.22
C ALA A 93 10.63 -5.53 6.62
N GLY A 94 11.18 -5.54 5.40
CA GLY A 94 11.75 -6.74 4.77
C GLY A 94 10.77 -7.56 3.93
N GLY A 95 9.59 -7.02 3.62
CA GLY A 95 8.70 -7.60 2.61
C GLY A 95 9.24 -7.36 1.21
N ALA A 96 10.16 -8.21 0.73
CA ALA A 96 10.81 -8.06 -0.57
C ALA A 96 9.76 -7.90 -1.70
N GLY A 97 9.86 -6.80 -2.45
CA GLY A 97 8.96 -6.49 -3.57
C GLY A 97 7.52 -6.14 -3.17
N SER A 98 7.36 -5.47 -2.04
CA SER A 98 6.21 -4.60 -1.78
C SER A 98 6.19 -3.44 -2.80
N MET A 99 5.00 -2.98 -3.17
CA MET A 99 4.84 -2.00 -4.26
C MET A 99 3.64 -1.09 -4.00
N CYS A 100 3.66 0.08 -4.63
CA CYS A 100 2.55 1.02 -4.60
C CYS A 100 2.40 1.79 -5.92
N THR A 101 1.31 2.54 -6.05
CA THR A 101 1.26 3.65 -7.01
C THR A 101 1.13 4.98 -6.29
N LEU A 102 1.67 6.02 -6.93
CA LEU A 102 1.65 7.40 -6.47
C LEU A 102 1.39 8.31 -7.67
N HIS A 103 0.46 9.25 -7.53
CA HIS A 103 0.18 10.23 -8.58
C HIS A 103 1.15 11.41 -8.49
N VAL A 104 1.93 11.59 -9.56
CA VAL A 104 2.83 12.74 -9.72
C VAL A 104 2.79 13.25 -11.14
N ARG A 105 2.98 14.57 -11.31
CA ARG A 105 3.05 15.19 -12.66
C ARG A 105 4.41 15.05 -13.30
N GLN A 106 5.47 15.07 -12.50
CA GLN A 106 6.85 14.96 -12.96
C GLN A 106 7.61 13.96 -12.10
N PRO A 107 8.58 13.21 -12.66
CA PRO A 107 9.30 12.18 -11.92
C PRO A 107 10.13 12.74 -10.75
N HIS A 108 10.63 13.98 -10.87
CA HIS A 108 11.38 14.63 -9.79
C HIS A 108 10.51 15.05 -8.59
N ASP A 109 9.18 15.06 -8.74
CA ASP A 109 8.25 15.39 -7.65
C ASP A 109 7.99 14.21 -6.71
N ILE A 110 8.40 12.98 -7.06
CA ILE A 110 8.08 11.76 -6.29
C ILE A 110 8.60 11.84 -4.85
N SER A 111 9.87 12.21 -4.66
CA SER A 111 10.45 12.34 -3.33
C SER A 111 9.77 13.43 -2.52
N ARG A 112 9.48 14.58 -3.15
CA ARG A 112 8.79 15.70 -2.52
C ARG A 112 7.37 15.31 -2.08
N GLN A 113 6.63 14.63 -2.94
CA GLN A 113 5.27 14.18 -2.65
C GLN A 113 5.25 13.17 -1.50
N LEU A 114 6.16 12.19 -1.48
CA LEU A 114 6.26 11.24 -0.38
C LEU A 114 6.59 11.93 0.95
N VAL A 115 7.55 12.85 0.96
CA VAL A 115 7.92 13.62 2.17
C VAL A 115 6.73 14.46 2.65
N GLN A 116 6.00 15.09 1.74
CA GLN A 116 4.80 15.85 2.08
C GLN A 116 3.76 14.95 2.76
N LEU A 117 3.42 13.80 2.15
CA LEU A 117 2.47 12.85 2.71
C LEU A 117 2.91 12.35 4.09
N CYS A 118 4.20 12.02 4.26
CA CYS A 118 4.74 11.62 5.56
C CYS A 118 4.61 12.74 6.60
N THR A 119 4.86 13.98 6.21
CA THR A 119 4.75 15.15 7.09
C THR A 119 3.31 15.41 7.49
N GLU A 120 2.37 15.29 6.55
CA GLU A 120 0.92 15.38 6.80
C GLU A 120 0.44 14.25 7.74
N ALA A 121 1.06 13.08 7.67
CA ALA A 121 0.86 11.98 8.61
C ALA A 121 1.61 12.15 9.96
N GLY A 122 2.22 13.31 10.21
CA GLY A 122 2.85 13.66 11.49
C GLY A 122 4.31 13.25 11.65
N MET A 123 4.98 12.77 10.58
CA MET A 123 6.39 12.41 10.62
C MET A 123 7.30 13.64 10.44
N GLN A 124 8.42 13.68 11.16
CA GLN A 124 9.43 14.72 10.95
C GLN A 124 10.10 14.56 9.58
N ASN A 125 10.49 15.68 8.96
CA ASN A 125 11.03 15.71 7.60
C ASN A 125 12.29 14.82 7.43
N GLU A 126 13.22 14.87 8.39
CA GLU A 126 14.42 14.03 8.38
C GLU A 126 14.08 12.53 8.48
N ALA A 127 13.18 12.17 9.39
CA ALA A 127 12.70 10.79 9.54
C ALA A 127 11.98 10.29 8.27
N ALA A 128 11.21 11.16 7.61
CA ALA A 128 10.55 10.84 6.34
C ALA A 128 11.58 10.53 5.25
N HIS A 129 12.62 11.37 5.09
CA HIS A 129 13.69 11.13 4.13
C HIS A 129 14.41 9.79 4.40
N HIS A 130 14.71 9.48 5.66
CA HIS A 130 15.33 8.21 6.01
C HIS A 130 14.45 7.01 5.68
N LEU A 131 13.17 7.06 6.03
CA LEU A 131 12.24 5.97 5.77
C LEU A 131 12.00 5.76 4.27
N ILE A 132 11.87 6.84 3.49
CA ILE A 132 11.74 6.76 2.03
C ILE A 132 12.98 6.12 1.41
N ALA A 133 14.17 6.56 1.83
CA ALA A 133 15.43 6.03 1.32
C ALA A 133 15.65 4.55 1.68
N SER A 134 15.19 4.09 2.86
CA SER A 134 15.33 2.70 3.28
C SER A 134 14.26 1.75 2.73
N SER A 135 13.16 2.28 2.21
CA SER A 135 12.01 1.49 1.74
C SER A 135 11.94 1.35 0.22
N SER A 136 12.57 2.25 -0.55
CA SER A 136 12.41 2.32 -2.00
C SER A 136 13.61 1.76 -2.76
N ASP A 137 13.43 0.59 -3.39
CA ASP A 137 14.46 -0.03 -4.23
C ASP A 137 14.48 0.54 -5.67
N GLY A 138 13.32 1.00 -6.16
CA GLY A 138 13.18 1.45 -7.54
C GLY A 138 11.86 2.16 -7.80
N VAL A 139 11.85 2.98 -8.85
CA VAL A 139 10.69 3.78 -9.26
C VAL A 139 10.48 3.60 -10.76
N VAL A 140 9.24 3.31 -11.15
CA VAL A 140 8.81 3.30 -12.55
C VAL A 140 7.85 4.46 -12.76
N TYR A 141 8.27 5.44 -13.55
CA TYR A 141 7.43 6.57 -13.94
C TYR A 141 6.79 6.33 -15.31
N LEU A 142 5.49 6.59 -15.41
CA LEU A 142 4.71 6.44 -16.63
C LEU A 142 4.26 7.83 -17.11
N THR A 143 4.46 8.11 -18.40
CA THR A 143 4.08 9.37 -19.08
C THR A 143 2.71 9.30 -19.71
#